data_AF-A0A2N3G785-F1
#
_entry.id   AF-A0A2N3G785-F1
#
_cell.length_a   1.000
_cell.length_b   1.000
_cell.length_c   1.000
_cell.angle_alpha   90.00
_cell.angle_beta   90.00
_cell.angle_gamma   90.00
#
_symmetry.space_group_name_H-M   'P 1'
#
loop_
_entity.id
_entity.type
_entity.pdbx_description
1 polymer ?
#
loop_
_entity_poly.entity_id
_entity_poly.type
_entity_poly.pdbx_seq_one_letter_code
_entity_poly.pdbx_strand_id
1 'polypeptide(L)'
;MHVPKEKIKVTILVERFRIVGDIFRYPGARLLDLVNVKDNAFMPVTDAQIFSLADGKLVHTASFVGVNRTAIMFFYPSEEYVQQEQETETR
;
A
#
# COMPACT_ATOMS: atom_id res chain seq x y z
N MET A 1 5.07 25.79 13.25
CA MET A 1 4.16 25.64 12.10
C MET A 1 3.83 24.16 11.98
N HIS A 2 2.57 23.75 12.20
CA HIS A 2 2.16 22.35 12.03
C HIS A 2 1.79 22.14 10.57
N VAL A 3 2.59 21.37 9.83
CA VAL A 3 2.24 20.97 8.46
C VAL A 3 1.38 19.71 8.59
N PRO A 4 0.09 19.75 8.19
CA PRO A 4 -0.77 18.57 8.24
C PRO A 4 -0.20 17.51 7.30
N LYS A 5 -0.17 16.26 7.77
CA LYS A 5 0.24 15.13 6.94
C LYS A 5 -0.87 14.79 5.95
N GLU A 6 -0.50 14.46 4.72
CA GLU A 6 -1.41 13.92 3.72
C GLU A 6 -1.58 12.43 3.94
N LYS A 7 -2.84 11.98 3.92
CA LYS A 7 -3.20 10.57 3.96
C LYS A 7 -3.28 10.03 2.54
N ILE A 8 -2.65 8.90 2.27
CA ILE A 8 -2.69 8.21 0.97
C ILE A 8 -3.05 6.76 1.18
N LYS A 9 -4.04 6.28 0.43
CA LYS A 9 -4.36 4.87 0.37
C LYS A 9 -3.39 4.16 -0.56
N VAL A 10 -2.74 3.11 -0.06
CA VAL A 10 -1.71 2.37 -0.79
C VAL A 10 -1.99 0.88 -0.78
N THR A 11 -1.60 0.24 -1.87
CA THR A 11 -1.48 -1.21 -1.97
C THR A 11 0.00 -1.54 -1.89
N ILE A 12 0.36 -2.42 -0.96
CA ILE A 12 1.73 -2.90 -0.76
C ILE A 12 1.75 -4.41 -0.98
N LEU A 13 2.66 -4.87 -1.83
CA LEU A 13 2.89 -6.30 -2.03
C LEU A 13 4.12 -6.75 -1.26
N VAL A 14 3.94 -7.78 -0.46
CA VAL A 14 5.00 -8.58 0.16
C VAL A 14 4.80 -10.04 -0.26
N GLU A 15 5.80 -10.89 -0.03
CA GLU A 15 5.89 -12.27 -0.56
C GLU A 15 4.56 -13.03 -0.63
N ARG A 16 3.78 -13.05 0.47
CA ARG A 16 2.54 -13.84 0.57
C ARG A 16 1.28 -13.00 0.72
N PHE A 17 1.41 -11.68 0.85
CA PHE A 17 0.30 -10.82 1.22
C PHE A 17 0.22 -9.56 0.36
N ARG A 18 -1.01 -9.18 0.02
CA ARG A 18 -1.36 -7.85 -0.44
C ARG A 18 -1.94 -7.08 0.74
N ILE A 19 -1.30 -5.99 1.13
CA ILE A 19 -1.76 -5.12 2.21
C ILE A 19 -2.34 -3.86 1.57
N VAL A 20 -3.60 -3.53 1.90
CA VAL A 20 -4.25 -2.29 1.47
C VAL A 20 -4.52 -1.47 2.72
N GLY A 21 -4.09 -0.22 2.76
CA GLY A 21 -4.31 0.64 3.92
C GLY A 21 -3.85 2.07 3.67
N ASP A 22 -3.86 2.86 4.73
CA ASP A 22 -3.49 4.27 4.68
C ASP A 22 -2.07 4.49 5.21
N ILE A 23 -1.33 5.38 4.56
CA ILE A 23 -0.06 5.90 5.06
C ILE A 23 -0.12 7.42 5.17
N PHE A 24 0.76 7.99 5.99
CA PHE A 24 0.85 9.43 6.18
C PHE A 24 2.19 9.96 5.67
N ARG A 25 2.13 10.98 4.82
CA ARG A 25 3.32 11.66 4.30
C ARG A 25 3.27 13.16 4.54
N TYR A 26 4.42 13.82 4.47
CA TYR A 26 4.43 15.27 4.36
C TYR A 26 4.02 15.69 2.95
N PRO A 27 3.31 16.83 2.79
CA PRO A 27 3.03 17.41 1.49
C PRO A 27 4.30 17.54 0.64
N GLY A 28 4.23 17.10 -0.61
CA GLY A 28 5.37 17.12 -1.55
C GLY A 28 6.40 15.99 -1.38
N ALA A 29 6.34 15.16 -0.33
CA ALA A 29 7.23 14.00 -0.20
C ALA A 29 6.83 12.90 -1.20
N ARG A 30 7.79 12.28 -1.89
CA ARG A 30 7.46 11.19 -2.82
C ARG A 30 7.21 9.90 -2.05
N LEU A 31 6.32 9.06 -2.58
CA LEU A 31 6.03 7.77 -1.98
C LEU A 31 7.28 6.88 -1.86
N LEU A 32 8.16 6.95 -2.87
CA LEU A 32 9.43 6.24 -2.87
C LEU A 32 10.37 6.67 -1.73
N ASP A 33 10.36 7.96 -1.37
CA ASP A 33 11.19 8.47 -0.27
C ASP A 33 10.74 7.89 1.08
N LEU A 34 9.44 7.61 1.22
CA LEU A 34 8.86 6.97 2.39
C LEU A 34 9.22 5.50 2.50
N VAL A 35 9.75 4.84 1.47
CA VAL A 35 10.18 3.43 1.49
C VAL A 35 11.70 3.31 1.61
N ASN A 36 12.45 4.21 0.96
CA ASN A 36 13.92 4.20 0.92
C ASN A 36 14.63 4.80 2.15
N VAL A 37 13.94 4.96 3.28
CA VAL A 37 14.55 5.46 4.53
C VAL A 37 15.51 4.41 5.09
N LYS A 38 16.79 4.78 5.25
CA LYS A 38 17.85 3.87 5.74
C LYS A 38 17.78 3.57 7.23
N ASP A 39 17.27 4.50 8.03
CA ASP A 39 17.34 4.43 9.50
C ASP A 39 16.07 3.86 10.16
N ASN A 40 15.07 3.46 9.37
CA ASN A 40 13.84 2.88 9.90
C ASN A 40 13.41 1.67 9.07
N ALA A 41 13.44 0.48 9.66
CA ALA A 41 13.14 -0.77 8.96
C ALA A 41 11.65 -0.94 8.61
N PHE A 42 10.75 -0.26 9.33
CA PHE A 42 9.31 -0.44 9.16
C PHE A 42 8.63 0.81 8.61
N MET A 43 7.61 0.60 7.77
CA MET A 43 6.69 1.61 7.29
C MET A 43 5.33 1.41 7.98
N PRO A 44 4.80 2.43 8.68
CA PRO A 44 3.52 2.32 9.34
C PRO A 44 2.38 2.41 8.32
N VAL A 45 1.43 1.48 8.40
CA VAL A 45 0.20 1.45 7.62
C VAL A 45 -0.97 1.39 8.61
N THR A 46 -1.95 2.29 8.47
CA THR A 46 -3.17 2.33 9.28
C THR A 46 -4.36 1.82 8.50
N ASP A 47 -5.42 1.42 9.21
CA ASP A 47 -6.66 0.90 8.60
C ASP A 47 -6.40 -0.20 7.57
N ALA A 48 -5.49 -1.11 7.91
CA ALA A 48 -4.94 -2.11 7.02
C ALA A 48 -5.89 -3.29 6.84
N GLN A 49 -6.05 -3.72 5.59
CA GLN A 49 -6.68 -4.96 5.16
C GLN A 49 -5.61 -5.85 4.52
N ILE A 50 -5.42 -7.05 5.07
CA ILE A 50 -4.37 -7.97 4.64
C ILE A 50 -5.03 -9.12 3.87
N PHE A 51 -4.69 -9.25 2.60
CA PHE A 51 -5.19 -10.28 1.71
C PHE A 51 -4.11 -11.32 1.44
N SER A 52 -4.48 -12.59 1.41
CA SER A 52 -3.62 -13.68 0.94
C SER A 52 -3.44 -13.58 -0.57
N LEU A 53 -2.21 -13.70 -1.06
CA LEU A 53 -1.95 -13.78 -2.50
C LEU A 53 -2.29 -15.16 -3.09
N ALA A 54 -2.39 -16.20 -2.26
CA ALA A 54 -2.67 -17.56 -2.73
C ALA A 54 -4.11 -17.72 -3.22
N ASP A 55 -5.07 -17.05 -2.58
CA ASP A 55 -6.50 -17.20 -2.84
C ASP A 55 -7.28 -15.87 -2.87
N GLY A 56 -6.59 -14.73 -2.70
CA GLY A 56 -7.19 -13.40 -2.74
C GLY A 56 -8.05 -13.05 -1.53
N LYS A 57 -8.17 -13.93 -0.53
CA LYS A 57 -9.08 -13.73 0.60
C LYS A 57 -8.52 -12.75 1.62
N LEU A 58 -9.43 -12.00 2.24
CA LEU A 58 -9.11 -11.18 3.41
C LEU A 58 -8.73 -12.11 4.56
N VAL A 59 -7.47 -12.02 5.00
CA VAL A 59 -6.91 -12.79 6.11
C VAL A 59 -7.11 -12.05 7.42
N HIS A 60 -6.89 -10.73 7.43
CA HIS A 60 -6.94 -9.95 8.66
C HIS A 60 -7.22 -8.46 8.39
N THR A 61 -7.74 -7.77 9.41
CA THR A 61 -7.83 -6.31 9.46
C THR A 61 -7.15 -5.80 10.73
N ALA A 62 -6.42 -4.69 10.63
CA ALA A 62 -5.72 -4.10 11.76
C ALA A 62 -5.72 -2.58 11.66
N SER A 63 -5.92 -1.89 12.79
CA SER A 63 -5.82 -0.43 12.85
C SER A 63 -4.40 0.08 12.60
N PHE A 64 -3.39 -0.77 12.83
CA PHE A 64 -1.98 -0.46 12.62
C PHE A 64 -1.19 -1.71 12.23
N VAL A 65 -0.35 -1.59 11.19
CA VAL A 65 0.61 -2.61 10.75
C VAL A 65 1.95 -1.94 10.47
N GLY A 66 3.03 -2.48 11.06
CA GLY A 66 4.38 -2.15 10.65
C GLY A 66 4.82 -3.06 9.51
N VAL A 67 4.99 -2.52 8.30
CA VAL A 67 5.46 -3.29 7.14
C VAL A 67 6.98 -3.15 7.00
N ASN A 68 7.71 -4.27 7.02
CA ASN A 68 9.16 -4.23 6.80
C ASN A 68 9.46 -3.79 5.36
N ARG A 69 10.22 -2.70 5.20
CA ARG A 69 10.56 -2.10 3.91
C ARG A 69 11.41 -3.01 3.03
N THR A 70 12.28 -3.81 3.61
CA THR A 70 13.13 -4.75 2.84
C THR A 70 12.34 -5.94 2.31
N ALA A 71 11.14 -6.18 2.84
CA ALA A 71 10.22 -7.23 2.39
C ALA A 71 9.21 -6.72 1.35
N ILE A 72 9.17 -5.40 1.09
CA ILE A 72 8.28 -4.82 0.08
C ILE A 72 8.84 -5.17 -1.29
N MET A 73 8.04 -5.89 -2.08
CA MET A 73 8.36 -6.19 -3.47
C MET A 73 8.02 -5.01 -4.38
N PHE A 74 6.82 -4.44 -4.20
CA PHE A 74 6.39 -3.20 -4.83
C PHE A 74 5.20 -2.60 -4.06
N PHE A 75 4.88 -1.35 -4.37
CA PHE A 75 3.75 -0.63 -3.79
C PHE A 75 3.24 0.39 -4.80
N TYR A 76 1.97 0.77 -4.70
CA TYR A 76 1.36 1.80 -5.54
C TYR A 76 0.16 2.46 -4.83
N PRO A 77 -0.20 3.72 -5.19
CA PRO A 77 -1.41 4.35 -4.71
C PRO A 77 -2.66 3.59 -5.18
N SER A 78 -3.56 3.23 -4.27
CA SER A 78 -4.76 2.44 -4.61
C SER A 78 -5.82 3.22 -5.41
N GLU A 79 -5.68 4.55 -5.53
CA GLU A 79 -6.60 5.42 -6.28
C GLU A 79 -6.26 5.51 -7.78
N GLU A 80 -5.23 4.81 -8.25
CA GLU A 80 -4.92 4.70 -9.67
C GLU A 80 -5.77 3.60 -10.32
N TYR A 81 -6.75 4.01 -11.13
CA TYR A 81 -7.66 3.11 -11.84
C TYR A 81 -6.91 2.22 -12.84
N VAL A 82 -7.10 0.90 -12.74
CA VAL A 82 -6.81 -0.02 -13.84
C VAL A 82 -7.99 0.03 -14.80
N GLN A 83 -7.81 0.60 -15.99
CA GLN A 83 -8.77 0.39 -17.08
C GLN A 83 -8.71 -1.08 -17.48
N GLN A 84 -9.78 -1.82 -17.22
CA GLN A 84 -9.95 -3.16 -17.79
C GLN A 84 -10.45 -2.97 -19.23
N GLU A 85 -9.64 -3.36 -20.20
CA GLU A 85 -10.08 -3.49 -21.60
C GLU A 85 -11.22 -4.52 -21.63
N GLN A 86 -12.42 -4.06 -22.00
CA GLN A 86 -13.52 -4.95 -22.30
C GLN A 86 -13.27 -5.55 -23.69
N GLU A 87 -12.73 -6.77 -23.75
CA GLU A 87 -12.84 -7.61 -24.94
C GLU A 87 -14.33 -7.89 -25.18
N THR A 88 -14.94 -7.05 -26.02
CA THR A 88 -16.25 -7.34 -26.58
C THR A 88 -16.03 -8.36 -27.70
N GLU A 89 -15.96 -9.65 -27.35
CA GLU A 89 -16.19 -10.70 -28.33
C GLU A 89 -17.68 -10.68 -28.70
N THR A 90 -18.02 -9.87 -29.71
CA THR A 90 -19.29 -9.99 -30.42
C THR A 90 -19.19 -11.19 -31.34
N ARG A 91 -20.01 -12.22 -31.06
CA ARG A 91 -20.27 -13.33 -31.96
C ARG A 91 -21.66 -13.19 -32.57
#